data_AF-A0A3M0ZE56-F1
#
_entry.id   AF-A0A3M0ZE56-F1
#
_cell.length_a   1.000
_cell.length_b   1.000
_cell.length_c   1.000
_cell.angle_alpha   90.00
_cell.angle_beta   90.00
_cell.angle_gamma   90.00
#
_symmetry.space_group_name_H-M   'P 1'
#
loop_
_entity.id
_entity.type
_entity.pdbx_description
1 polymer ?
#
loop_
_entity_poly.entity_id
_entity_poly.type
_entity_poly.pdbx_seq_one_letter_code
_entity_poly.pdbx_strand_id
1 'polypeptide(L)'
;NEFDIALKSYRQALACLDVAEKKLKELMADEAARKQALTQRYKQRVDQLRKEFDTIRKQLVADKCTPEILAPADKAAKQAEIVCAAGNLADGFKRWQEALIELKNSQAEWQAHKETSKMEDKLIRQRMAQQCVDLQEKYQKLRKPLAQDPLTQKKLDQADALTRKAIQAQKSNNVKQAINLWQAAINELQRIETARQFDISRQARKMRSEVNELREELKKWEGWDPTIAEQLVQYDVVAAMARDEMKRLDFRKACLRFAEAKKILLDIRKTIEEKIKPTPGKDFTVGKTGIEMVWIPALKMWVGRYEIRNREYRLYQSNHSSQAMEGLSLDKDEQPVCYVSYYDAVAYCAWLNKICEEVGVLPKNYRFRLPTKDEWIFFATCGHPQRKFPWGDEWPPKEQVWNFANQEIFPRDWRLHGYRDPYPVTCDVRKSGKNEWGLYGISGNVWEWTSDTFNGKRAVYGGSWASTVPDLMKIDLKGKNYTDPQRGYDNVGFRIVLAPKNTR
;
A
#
# COMPACT_ATOMS: atom_id res chain seq x y z
N ASN A 1 -123.89 -45.51 -85.71
CA ASN A 1 -122.53 -45.34 -86.25
C ASN A 1 -121.64 -44.44 -85.40
N GLU A 2 -122.00 -43.18 -85.10
CA GLU A 2 -121.09 -42.29 -84.35
C GLU A 2 -120.93 -42.66 -82.86
N PHE A 3 -121.97 -43.19 -82.22
CA PHE A 3 -121.92 -43.62 -80.81
C PHE A 3 -120.98 -44.80 -80.55
N ASP A 4 -120.94 -45.78 -81.46
CA ASP A 4 -120.05 -46.95 -81.33
C ASP A 4 -118.58 -46.56 -81.47
N ILE A 5 -118.27 -45.59 -82.34
CA ILE A 5 -116.91 -45.06 -82.50
C ILE A 5 -116.48 -44.34 -81.23
N ALA A 6 -117.34 -43.51 -80.64
CA ALA A 6 -117.08 -42.83 -79.37
C ALA A 6 -116.85 -43.83 -78.22
N LEU A 7 -117.66 -44.89 -78.14
CA LEU A 7 -117.53 -45.91 -77.11
C LEU A 7 -116.21 -46.70 -77.24
N LYS A 8 -115.79 -47.00 -78.48
CA LYS A 8 -114.54 -47.70 -78.77
C LYS A 8 -113.32 -46.84 -78.43
N SER A 9 -113.35 -45.55 -78.78
CA SER A 9 -112.33 -44.57 -78.42
C SER A 9 -112.24 -44.36 -76.91
N TYR A 10 -113.37 -44.32 -76.20
CA TYR A 10 -113.38 -44.18 -74.75
C TYR A 10 -112.80 -45.42 -74.04
N ARG A 11 -113.12 -46.62 -74.53
CA ARG A 11 -112.51 -47.87 -74.03
C ARG A 11 -111.01 -47.94 -74.31
N GLN A 12 -110.57 -47.46 -75.48
CA GLN A 12 -109.13 -47.35 -75.79
C GLN A 12 -108.43 -46.32 -74.89
N ALA A 13 -109.05 -45.18 -74.60
CA ALA A 13 -108.52 -44.19 -73.69
C ALA A 13 -108.39 -44.73 -72.25
N LEU A 14 -109.40 -45.46 -71.75
CA LEU A 14 -109.35 -46.15 -70.46
C LEU A 14 -108.23 -47.19 -70.39
N ALA A 15 -108.05 -48.00 -71.44
CA ALA A 15 -106.96 -48.97 -71.51
C ALA A 15 -105.57 -48.29 -71.52
N CYS A 16 -105.43 -47.15 -72.21
CA CYS A 16 -104.19 -46.36 -72.19
C CYS A 16 -103.93 -45.75 -70.80
N LEU A 17 -104.98 -45.31 -70.09
CA LEU A 17 -104.90 -44.79 -68.73
C LEU A 17 -104.44 -45.87 -67.73
N ASP A 18 -104.96 -47.08 -67.81
CA ASP A 18 -104.53 -48.21 -66.99
C ASP A 18 -103.04 -48.56 -67.23
N VAL A 19 -102.61 -48.55 -68.49
CA VAL A 19 -101.19 -48.77 -68.84
C VAL A 19 -100.31 -47.65 -68.28
N ALA A 20 -100.75 -46.40 -68.37
CA ALA A 20 -100.01 -45.26 -67.82
C ALA A 20 -99.94 -45.31 -66.28
N GLU A 21 -101.02 -45.68 -65.59
CA GLU A 21 -101.06 -45.83 -64.13
C GLU A 21 -100.13 -46.94 -63.64
N LYS A 22 -100.08 -48.06 -64.37
CA LYS A 22 -99.19 -49.18 -64.05
C LYS A 22 -97.73 -48.79 -64.25
N LYS A 23 -97.41 -48.07 -65.33
CA LYS A 23 -96.06 -47.54 -65.59
C LYS A 23 -95.63 -46.51 -64.53
N LEU A 24 -96.55 -45.67 -64.07
CA LEU A 24 -96.30 -44.70 -63.00
C LEU A 24 -96.01 -45.39 -61.66
N LYS A 25 -96.76 -46.44 -61.31
CA LYS A 25 -96.50 -47.25 -60.10
C LYS A 25 -95.14 -47.95 -60.15
N GLU A 26 -94.72 -48.46 -61.31
CA GLU A 26 -93.39 -49.06 -61.51
C GLU A 26 -92.26 -48.03 -61.35
N LEU A 27 -92.40 -46.84 -61.94
CA LEU A 27 -91.41 -45.76 -61.82
C LEU A 27 -91.26 -45.26 -60.37
N MET A 28 -92.38 -45.11 -59.65
CA MET A 28 -92.38 -44.71 -58.24
C MET A 28 -91.73 -45.77 -57.32
N ALA A 29 -91.85 -47.06 -57.66
CA ALA A 29 -91.21 -48.14 -56.91
C ALA A 29 -89.68 -48.18 -57.09
N ASP A 30 -89.17 -47.94 -58.31
CA ASP A 30 -87.73 -47.82 -58.59
C ASP A 30 -87.13 -46.57 -57.90
N GLU A 31 -87.86 -45.45 -57.87
CA GLU A 31 -87.43 -44.25 -57.15
C GLU A 31 -87.33 -44.47 -55.62
N ALA A 32 -88.31 -45.17 -55.02
CA ALA A 32 -88.28 -45.51 -53.60
C ALA A 32 -87.09 -46.45 -53.26
N ALA A 33 -86.81 -47.45 -54.09
CA ALA A 33 -85.68 -48.36 -53.92
C ALA A 33 -84.32 -47.62 -54.03
N ARG A 34 -84.18 -46.72 -55.02
CA ARG A 34 -82.97 -45.88 -55.17
C ARG A 34 -82.77 -44.95 -53.98
N LYS A 35 -83.84 -44.35 -53.45
CA LYS A 35 -83.78 -43.48 -52.26
C LYS A 35 -83.36 -44.26 -51.01
N GLN A 36 -83.84 -45.50 -50.84
CA GLN A 36 -83.47 -46.38 -49.72
C GLN A 36 -81.99 -46.83 -49.81
N ALA A 37 -81.52 -47.23 -51.00
CA ALA A 37 -80.12 -47.60 -51.22
C ALA A 37 -79.16 -46.42 -50.98
N LEU A 38 -79.52 -45.21 -51.44
CA LEU A 38 -78.74 -44.00 -51.22
C LEU A 38 -78.66 -43.63 -49.72
N THR A 39 -79.79 -43.71 -49.01
CA THR A 39 -79.88 -43.51 -47.55
C THR A 39 -78.95 -44.48 -46.80
N GLN A 40 -78.97 -45.76 -47.16
CA GLN A 40 -78.14 -46.79 -46.53
C GLN A 40 -76.64 -46.56 -46.80
N ARG A 41 -76.29 -46.10 -48.01
CA ARG A 41 -74.91 -45.75 -48.37
C ARG A 41 -74.39 -44.53 -47.60
N TYR A 42 -75.21 -43.49 -47.41
CA TYR A 42 -74.82 -42.35 -46.57
C TYR A 42 -74.66 -42.75 -45.10
N LYS A 43 -75.56 -43.59 -44.57
CA LYS A 43 -75.45 -44.11 -43.21
C LYS A 43 -74.13 -44.86 -42.99
N GLN A 44 -73.77 -45.79 -43.88
CA GLN A 44 -72.49 -46.52 -43.82
C GLN A 44 -71.27 -45.58 -43.87
N ARG A 45 -71.31 -44.56 -44.72
CA ARG A 45 -70.22 -43.59 -44.86
C ARG A 45 -70.08 -42.68 -43.63
N VAL A 46 -71.19 -42.23 -43.05
CA VAL A 46 -71.20 -41.47 -41.79
C VAL A 46 -70.64 -42.33 -40.65
N ASP A 47 -71.08 -43.59 -40.53
CA ASP A 47 -70.57 -44.51 -39.51
C ASP A 47 -69.06 -44.75 -39.65
N GLN A 48 -68.55 -44.81 -40.88
CA GLN A 48 -67.12 -44.92 -41.15
C GLN A 48 -66.35 -43.67 -40.70
N LEU A 49 -66.82 -42.47 -41.05
CA LEU A 49 -66.20 -41.21 -40.64
C LEU A 49 -66.23 -41.03 -39.12
N ARG A 50 -67.32 -41.42 -38.46
CA ARG A 50 -67.45 -41.40 -36.99
C ARG A 50 -66.43 -42.31 -36.32
N LYS A 51 -66.26 -43.54 -36.81
CA LYS A 51 -65.24 -44.47 -36.29
C LYS A 51 -63.81 -43.92 -36.48
N GLU A 52 -63.52 -43.32 -37.63
CA GLU A 52 -62.21 -42.71 -37.89
C GLU A 52 -61.96 -41.53 -36.95
N PHE A 53 -62.95 -40.64 -36.79
CA PHE A 53 -62.90 -39.51 -35.87
C PHE A 53 -62.67 -39.97 -34.42
N ASP A 54 -63.45 -40.93 -33.93
CA ASP A 54 -63.32 -41.45 -32.56
C ASP A 54 -61.94 -42.09 -32.31
N THR A 55 -61.37 -42.74 -33.33
CA THR A 55 -60.04 -43.37 -33.23
C THR A 55 -58.94 -42.33 -33.09
N ILE A 56 -58.92 -41.32 -33.96
CA ILE A 56 -57.92 -40.23 -33.91
C ILE A 56 -58.09 -39.42 -32.62
N ARG A 57 -59.33 -39.13 -32.23
CA ARG A 57 -59.62 -38.37 -31.01
C ARG A 57 -59.15 -39.11 -29.76
N LYS A 58 -59.38 -40.43 -29.67
CA LYS A 58 -58.89 -41.24 -28.54
C LYS A 58 -57.36 -41.22 -28.44
N GLN A 59 -56.65 -41.27 -29.56
CA GLN A 59 -55.19 -41.16 -29.58
C GLN A 59 -54.72 -39.79 -29.06
N LEU A 60 -55.35 -38.69 -29.52
CA LEU A 60 -55.01 -37.35 -29.05
C LEU A 60 -55.26 -37.15 -27.54
N VAL A 61 -56.36 -37.70 -27.02
CA VAL A 61 -56.66 -37.67 -25.58
C VAL A 61 -55.64 -38.50 -24.78
N ALA A 62 -55.27 -39.69 -25.28
CA ALA A 62 -54.24 -40.52 -24.65
C ALA A 62 -52.87 -39.82 -24.65
N ASP A 63 -52.56 -39.07 -25.69
CA ASP A 63 -51.38 -38.22 -25.81
C ASP A 63 -51.46 -36.93 -24.97
N LYS A 64 -52.53 -36.74 -24.19
CA LYS A 64 -52.78 -35.56 -23.34
C LYS A 64 -52.84 -34.24 -24.12
N CYS A 65 -53.33 -34.29 -25.36
CA CYS A 65 -53.67 -33.08 -26.11
C CYS A 65 -54.65 -32.21 -25.31
N THR A 66 -54.45 -30.90 -25.34
CA THR A 66 -55.23 -30.00 -24.48
C THR A 66 -56.67 -29.87 -24.98
N PRO A 67 -57.65 -29.71 -24.07
CA PRO A 67 -59.06 -29.57 -24.44
C PRO A 67 -59.32 -28.41 -25.41
N GLU A 68 -58.51 -27.35 -25.34
CA GLU A 68 -58.63 -26.18 -26.21
C GLU A 68 -58.35 -26.51 -27.68
N ILE A 69 -57.35 -27.36 -27.96
CA ILE A 69 -56.98 -27.78 -29.32
C ILE A 69 -58.04 -28.73 -29.91
N LEU A 70 -58.71 -29.52 -29.07
CA LEU A 70 -59.76 -30.46 -29.49
C LEU A 70 -61.15 -29.80 -29.64
N ALA A 71 -61.37 -28.65 -29.02
CA ALA A 71 -62.69 -28.02 -28.94
C ALA A 71 -63.35 -27.71 -30.31
N PRO A 72 -62.62 -27.22 -31.34
CA PRO A 72 -63.20 -26.97 -32.67
C PRO A 72 -63.72 -28.25 -33.33
N ALA A 73 -62.90 -29.32 -33.31
CA ALA A 73 -63.26 -30.62 -33.87
C ALA A 73 -64.44 -31.28 -33.12
N ASP A 74 -64.46 -31.19 -31.79
CA ASP A 74 -65.55 -31.69 -30.95
C ASP A 74 -66.87 -30.96 -31.21
N LYS A 75 -66.80 -29.64 -31.46
CA LYS A 75 -67.97 -28.83 -31.83
C LYS A 75 -68.50 -29.21 -33.22
N ALA A 76 -67.60 -29.40 -34.19
CA ALA A 76 -67.97 -29.83 -35.55
C ALA A 76 -68.60 -31.23 -35.56
N ALA A 77 -68.07 -32.17 -34.78
CA ALA A 77 -68.64 -33.52 -34.64
C ALA A 77 -70.04 -33.49 -34.01
N LYS A 78 -70.24 -32.71 -32.94
CA LYS A 78 -71.58 -32.52 -32.34
C LYS A 78 -72.59 -31.94 -33.34
N GLN A 79 -72.18 -30.97 -34.15
CA GLN A 79 -73.02 -30.40 -35.19
C GLN A 79 -73.34 -31.41 -36.30
N ALA A 80 -72.40 -32.28 -36.66
CA ALA A 80 -72.62 -33.35 -37.62
C ALA A 80 -73.62 -34.40 -37.10
N GLU A 81 -73.52 -34.77 -35.81
CA GLU A 81 -74.47 -35.68 -35.16
C GLU A 81 -75.90 -35.14 -35.16
N ILE A 82 -76.08 -33.85 -34.84
CA ILE A 82 -77.40 -33.20 -34.83
C ILE A 82 -78.05 -33.26 -36.22
N VAL A 83 -77.28 -33.02 -37.29
CA VAL A 83 -77.79 -33.04 -38.67
C VAL A 83 -78.13 -34.45 -39.14
N CYS A 84 -77.31 -35.46 -38.76
CA CYS A 84 -77.64 -36.86 -39.00
C CYS A 84 -78.94 -37.27 -38.26
N ALA A 85 -79.11 -36.82 -37.01
CA ALA A 85 -80.31 -37.11 -36.20
C ALA A 85 -81.58 -36.46 -36.76
N ALA A 86 -81.47 -35.31 -37.44
CA ALA A 86 -82.57 -34.65 -38.14
C ALA A 86 -82.98 -35.35 -39.47
N GLY A 87 -82.34 -36.46 -39.83
CA GLY A 87 -82.65 -37.24 -41.04
C GLY A 87 -81.96 -36.76 -42.32
N ASN A 88 -81.14 -35.70 -42.27
CA ASN A 88 -80.40 -35.21 -43.42
C ASN A 88 -79.01 -35.85 -43.51
N LEU A 89 -78.96 -37.10 -43.97
CA LEU A 89 -77.72 -37.88 -44.02
C LEU A 89 -76.69 -37.38 -45.05
N ALA A 90 -77.11 -36.64 -46.09
CA ALA A 90 -76.20 -36.08 -47.08
C ALA A 90 -75.42 -34.87 -46.51
N ASP A 91 -76.12 -33.94 -45.84
CA ASP A 91 -75.46 -32.83 -45.13
C ASP A 91 -74.69 -33.33 -43.91
N GLY A 92 -75.21 -34.34 -43.21
CA GLY A 92 -74.52 -35.01 -42.12
C GLY A 92 -73.19 -35.65 -42.54
N PHE A 93 -73.15 -36.29 -43.71
CA PHE A 93 -71.90 -36.81 -44.29
C PHE A 93 -70.88 -35.71 -44.54
N LYS A 94 -71.29 -34.59 -45.16
CA LYS A 94 -70.41 -33.44 -45.42
C LYS A 94 -69.85 -32.85 -44.11
N ARG A 95 -70.69 -32.67 -43.10
CA ARG A 95 -70.27 -32.15 -41.79
C ARG A 95 -69.35 -33.11 -41.03
N TRP A 96 -69.52 -34.42 -41.19
CA TRP A 96 -68.57 -35.40 -40.66
C TRP A 96 -67.22 -35.37 -41.37
N GLN A 97 -67.18 -35.08 -42.69
CA GLN A 97 -65.93 -34.85 -43.40
C GLN A 97 -65.22 -33.59 -42.89
N GLU A 98 -65.97 -32.51 -42.68
CA GLU A 98 -65.44 -31.26 -42.10
C GLU A 98 -64.92 -31.48 -40.68
N ALA A 99 -65.66 -32.19 -39.82
CA ALA A 99 -65.23 -32.53 -38.47
C ALA A 99 -63.94 -33.38 -38.44
N LEU A 100 -63.80 -34.33 -39.37
CA LEU A 100 -62.60 -35.15 -39.49
C LEU A 100 -61.39 -34.35 -39.99
N ILE A 101 -61.59 -33.40 -40.92
CA ILE A 101 -60.55 -32.48 -41.37
C ILE A 101 -60.08 -31.62 -40.18
N GLU A 102 -61.02 -31.07 -39.42
CA GLU A 102 -60.72 -30.25 -38.24
C GLU A 102 -59.93 -31.04 -37.20
N LEU A 103 -60.31 -32.30 -36.93
CA LEU A 103 -59.59 -33.17 -36.01
C LEU A 103 -58.15 -33.49 -36.49
N LYS A 104 -57.94 -33.66 -37.80
CA LYS A 104 -56.61 -33.86 -38.39
C LYS A 104 -55.75 -32.58 -38.31
N ASN A 105 -56.35 -31.41 -38.41
CA ASN A 105 -55.66 -30.13 -38.16
C ASN A 105 -55.24 -30.01 -36.69
N SER A 106 -56.15 -30.27 -35.75
CA SER A 106 -55.85 -30.34 -34.31
C SER A 106 -54.71 -31.33 -33.98
N GLN A 107 -54.64 -32.46 -34.69
CA GLN A 107 -53.55 -33.42 -34.55
C GLN A 107 -52.20 -32.85 -35.02
N ALA A 108 -52.17 -32.15 -36.15
CA ALA A 108 -50.96 -31.52 -36.67
C ALA A 108 -50.46 -30.40 -35.74
N GLU A 109 -51.37 -29.56 -35.23
CA GLU A 109 -51.06 -28.50 -34.26
C GLU A 109 -50.45 -29.07 -32.97
N TRP A 110 -51.03 -30.14 -32.42
CA TRP A 110 -50.50 -30.81 -31.23
C TRP A 110 -49.08 -31.37 -31.43
N GLN A 111 -48.80 -31.98 -32.59
CA GLN A 111 -47.46 -32.49 -32.90
C GLN A 111 -46.45 -31.34 -33.05
N ALA A 112 -46.83 -30.23 -33.68
CA ALA A 112 -45.98 -29.06 -33.81
C ALA A 112 -45.65 -28.45 -32.42
N HIS A 113 -46.65 -28.36 -31.53
CA HIS A 113 -46.44 -27.90 -30.15
C HIS A 113 -45.46 -28.80 -29.37
N LYS A 114 -45.57 -30.13 -29.51
CA LYS A 114 -44.70 -31.09 -28.85
C LYS A 114 -43.25 -30.98 -29.32
N GLU A 115 -43.01 -30.82 -30.62
CA GLU A 115 -41.68 -30.62 -31.17
C GLU A 115 -41.07 -29.27 -30.75
N THR A 116 -41.88 -28.21 -30.72
CA THR A 116 -41.44 -26.88 -30.27
C THR A 116 -41.04 -26.91 -28.79
N SER A 117 -41.86 -27.52 -27.92
CA SER A 117 -41.56 -27.68 -26.50
C SER A 117 -40.29 -28.50 -26.24
N LYS A 118 -40.05 -29.58 -27.00
CA LYS A 118 -38.79 -30.35 -26.91
C LYS A 118 -37.57 -29.52 -27.32
N MET A 119 -37.70 -28.72 -28.39
CA MET A 119 -36.64 -27.81 -28.84
C MET A 119 -36.33 -26.74 -27.80
N GLU A 120 -37.35 -26.14 -27.20
CA GLU A 120 -37.21 -25.17 -26.11
C GLU A 120 -36.52 -25.80 -24.89
N ASP A 121 -36.94 -26.98 -24.45
CA ASP A 121 -36.30 -27.73 -23.35
C ASP A 121 -34.84 -28.05 -23.64
N LYS A 122 -34.53 -28.45 -24.88
CA LYS A 122 -33.15 -28.72 -25.32
C LYS A 122 -32.31 -27.45 -25.28
N LEU A 123 -32.84 -26.32 -25.75
CA LEU A 123 -32.16 -25.02 -25.74
C LEU A 123 -31.93 -24.51 -24.32
N ILE A 124 -32.92 -24.66 -23.43
CA ILE A 124 -32.80 -24.32 -22.00
C ILE A 124 -31.68 -25.14 -21.35
N ARG A 125 -31.64 -26.46 -21.60
CA ARG A 125 -30.57 -27.33 -21.08
C ARG A 125 -29.19 -26.93 -21.62
N GLN A 126 -29.09 -26.59 -22.91
CA GLN A 126 -27.84 -26.10 -23.51
C GLN A 126 -27.37 -24.79 -22.85
N ARG A 127 -28.27 -23.82 -22.66
CA ARG A 127 -27.95 -22.56 -21.97
C ARG A 127 -27.50 -22.78 -20.53
N MET A 128 -28.20 -23.64 -19.78
CA MET A 128 -27.80 -23.97 -18.40
C MET A 128 -26.45 -24.70 -18.35
N ALA A 129 -26.16 -25.57 -19.31
CA ALA A 129 -24.86 -26.23 -19.41
C ALA A 129 -23.74 -25.22 -19.70
N GLN A 130 -23.96 -24.27 -20.61
CA GLN A 130 -23.02 -23.18 -20.88
C GLN A 130 -22.78 -22.33 -19.64
N GLN A 131 -23.84 -21.95 -18.93
CA GLN A 131 -23.74 -21.19 -17.69
C GLN A 131 -22.88 -21.91 -16.63
N CYS A 132 -22.97 -23.24 -16.52
CA CYS A 132 -22.08 -24.02 -15.65
C CYS A 132 -20.60 -23.89 -16.05
N VAL A 133 -20.29 -23.94 -17.35
CA VAL A 133 -18.92 -23.78 -17.86
C VAL A 133 -18.39 -22.39 -17.54
N ASP A 134 -19.18 -21.35 -17.79
CA ASP A 134 -18.81 -19.96 -17.51
C ASP A 134 -18.53 -19.74 -16.01
N LEU A 135 -19.36 -20.33 -15.14
CA LEU A 135 -19.15 -20.26 -13.69
C LEU A 135 -17.89 -21.03 -13.26
N GLN A 136 -17.60 -22.18 -13.87
CA GLN A 136 -16.37 -22.94 -13.60
C GLN A 136 -15.13 -22.13 -13.98
N GLU A 137 -15.12 -21.48 -15.14
CA GLU A 137 -14.02 -20.59 -15.54
C GLU A 137 -13.85 -19.40 -14.58
N LYS A 138 -14.97 -18.77 -14.20
CA LYS A 138 -14.97 -17.65 -13.23
C LYS A 138 -14.40 -18.08 -11.89
N TYR A 139 -14.79 -19.26 -11.40
CA TYR A 139 -14.24 -19.83 -10.19
C TYR A 139 -12.72 -20.07 -10.28
N GLN A 140 -12.24 -20.67 -11.37
CA GLN A 140 -10.80 -20.90 -11.54
C GLN A 140 -9.99 -19.61 -11.58
N LYS A 141 -10.49 -18.57 -12.26
CA LYS A 141 -9.88 -17.24 -12.31
C LYS A 141 -9.74 -16.62 -10.92
N LEU A 142 -10.78 -16.73 -10.09
CA LEU A 142 -10.75 -16.21 -8.70
C LEU A 142 -9.87 -17.06 -7.77
N ARG A 143 -9.88 -18.39 -7.94
CA ARG A 143 -9.15 -19.31 -7.05
C ARG A 143 -7.64 -19.21 -7.23
N LYS A 144 -7.15 -19.03 -8.46
CA LYS A 144 -5.71 -19.05 -8.79
C LYS A 144 -4.87 -18.10 -7.91
N PRO A 145 -5.17 -16.78 -7.80
CA PRO A 145 -4.41 -15.89 -6.92
C PRO A 145 -4.57 -16.23 -5.44
N LEU A 146 -5.77 -16.64 -5.00
CA LEU A 146 -6.04 -17.02 -3.60
C LEU A 146 -5.31 -18.29 -3.16
N ALA A 147 -5.04 -19.22 -4.08
CA ALA A 147 -4.27 -20.43 -3.80
C ALA A 147 -2.77 -20.19 -3.67
N GLN A 148 -2.26 -19.12 -4.30
CA GLN A 148 -0.84 -18.73 -4.25
C GLN A 148 -0.52 -17.86 -3.02
N ASP A 149 -1.53 -17.29 -2.38
CA ASP A 149 -1.37 -16.44 -1.20
C ASP A 149 -1.43 -17.29 0.09
N PRO A 150 -0.35 -17.33 0.89
CA PRO A 150 -0.31 -18.10 2.15
C PRO A 150 -1.42 -17.75 3.14
N LEU A 151 -1.95 -16.52 3.12
CA LEU A 151 -3.03 -16.07 4.01
C LEU A 151 -4.37 -16.73 3.70
N THR A 152 -4.58 -17.13 2.45
CA THR A 152 -5.86 -17.67 1.98
C THR A 152 -5.82 -19.14 1.61
N GLN A 153 -4.63 -19.72 1.41
CA GLN A 153 -4.45 -21.11 1.02
C GLN A 153 -5.22 -22.11 1.92
N LYS A 154 -5.19 -21.91 3.24
CA LYS A 154 -5.90 -22.76 4.23
C LYS A 154 -7.41 -22.51 4.32
N LYS A 155 -7.94 -21.48 3.65
CA LYS A 155 -9.36 -21.09 3.70
C LYS A 155 -10.16 -21.63 2.51
N LEU A 156 -9.50 -22.30 1.55
CA LEU A 156 -10.12 -22.73 0.28
C LEU A 156 -10.93 -24.04 0.39
N ASP A 157 -10.78 -24.81 1.46
CA ASP A 157 -11.36 -26.16 1.58
C ASP A 157 -12.88 -26.20 1.42
N GLN A 158 -13.58 -25.19 1.96
CA GLN A 158 -15.03 -25.09 1.85
C GLN A 158 -15.47 -24.79 0.41
N ALA A 159 -14.76 -23.89 -0.28
CA ALA A 159 -15.01 -23.59 -1.67
C ALA A 159 -14.71 -24.81 -2.56
N ASP A 160 -13.61 -25.53 -2.30
CA ASP A 160 -13.23 -26.76 -3.01
C ASP A 160 -14.21 -27.92 -2.75
N ALA A 161 -14.80 -28.00 -1.56
CA ALA A 161 -15.86 -28.97 -1.27
C ALA A 161 -17.15 -28.68 -2.06
N LEU A 162 -17.52 -27.41 -2.23
CA LEU A 162 -18.67 -27.01 -3.03
C LEU A 162 -18.48 -27.33 -4.51
N THR A 163 -17.28 -27.17 -5.07
CA THR A 163 -17.01 -27.53 -6.47
C THR A 163 -17.04 -29.04 -6.69
N ARG A 164 -16.53 -29.85 -5.75
CA ARG A 164 -16.69 -31.32 -5.81
C ARG A 164 -18.17 -31.72 -5.88
N LYS A 165 -19.03 -31.10 -5.07
CA LYS A 165 -20.48 -31.30 -5.11
C LYS A 165 -21.11 -30.81 -6.42
N ALA A 166 -20.65 -29.67 -6.95
CA ALA A 166 -21.14 -29.12 -8.22
C ALA A 166 -20.84 -30.06 -9.39
N ILE A 167 -19.61 -30.59 -9.46
CA ILE A 167 -19.19 -31.57 -10.47
C ILE A 167 -20.02 -32.85 -10.34
N GLN A 168 -20.30 -33.32 -9.12
CA GLN A 168 -21.15 -34.48 -8.91
C GLN A 168 -22.59 -34.24 -9.38
N ALA A 169 -23.19 -33.09 -9.06
CA ALA A 169 -24.53 -32.71 -9.52
C ALA A 169 -24.60 -32.63 -11.06
N GLN A 170 -23.53 -32.16 -11.70
CA GLN A 170 -23.43 -32.11 -13.17
C GLN A 170 -23.34 -33.50 -13.79
N LYS A 171 -22.59 -34.44 -13.18
CA LYS A 171 -22.56 -35.86 -13.60
C LYS A 171 -23.91 -36.55 -13.44
N SER A 172 -24.68 -36.19 -12.41
CA SER A 172 -26.04 -36.70 -12.17
C SER A 172 -27.12 -35.98 -13.01
N ASN A 173 -26.72 -35.18 -14.01
CA ASN A 173 -27.61 -34.42 -14.90
C ASN A 173 -28.54 -33.42 -14.17
N ASN A 174 -28.19 -33.01 -12.95
CA ASN A 174 -28.90 -31.98 -12.18
C ASN A 174 -28.22 -30.62 -12.36
N VAL A 175 -28.35 -30.06 -13.56
CA VAL A 175 -27.64 -28.83 -13.97
C VAL A 175 -28.04 -27.62 -13.10
N LYS A 176 -29.30 -27.52 -12.68
CA LYS A 176 -29.77 -26.44 -11.80
C LYS A 176 -29.08 -26.46 -10.44
N GLN A 177 -28.91 -27.65 -9.84
CA GLN A 177 -28.17 -27.80 -8.60
C GLN A 177 -26.67 -27.49 -8.79
N ALA A 178 -26.08 -27.91 -9.91
CA ALA A 178 -24.69 -27.61 -10.23
C ALA A 178 -24.43 -26.09 -10.32
N ILE A 179 -25.32 -25.33 -11.00
CA ILE A 179 -25.25 -23.85 -11.08
C ILE A 179 -25.26 -23.23 -9.68
N ASN A 180 -26.20 -23.64 -8.82
CA ASN A 180 -26.31 -23.11 -7.46
C ASN A 180 -25.06 -23.38 -6.63
N LEU A 181 -24.47 -24.57 -6.76
CA LEU A 181 -23.24 -24.95 -6.05
C LEU A 181 -22.02 -24.18 -6.56
N TRP A 182 -21.90 -23.97 -7.87
CA TRP A 182 -20.84 -23.13 -8.45
C TRP A 182 -20.96 -21.67 -7.99
N GLN A 183 -22.17 -21.12 -7.95
CA GLN A 183 -22.40 -19.77 -7.44
C GLN A 183 -22.05 -19.66 -5.95
N ALA A 184 -22.42 -20.67 -5.14
CA ALA A 184 -22.04 -20.73 -3.73
C ALA A 184 -20.51 -20.79 -3.56
N ALA A 185 -19.80 -21.58 -4.38
CA ALA A 185 -18.34 -21.66 -4.35
C ALA A 185 -17.67 -20.32 -4.70
N ILE A 186 -18.20 -19.61 -5.72
CA ILE A 186 -17.72 -18.26 -6.09
C ILE A 186 -17.95 -17.26 -4.97
N ASN A 187 -19.14 -17.27 -4.34
CA ASN A 187 -19.45 -16.38 -3.22
C ASN A 187 -18.49 -16.62 -2.05
N GLU A 188 -18.10 -17.87 -1.80
CA GLU A 188 -17.12 -18.20 -0.77
C GLU A 188 -15.72 -17.68 -1.11
N LEU A 189 -15.26 -17.83 -2.37
CA LEU A 189 -14.00 -17.21 -2.80
C LEU A 189 -14.01 -15.68 -2.67
N GLN A 190 -15.14 -15.04 -2.97
CA GLN A 190 -15.29 -13.59 -2.82
C GLN A 190 -15.19 -13.16 -1.35
N ARG A 191 -15.82 -13.90 -0.43
CA ARG A 191 -15.67 -13.67 1.02
C ARG A 191 -14.22 -13.79 1.48
N ILE A 192 -13.51 -14.80 1.00
CA ILE A 192 -12.08 -15.01 1.30
C ILE A 192 -11.25 -13.84 0.77
N GLU A 193 -11.49 -13.39 -0.46
CA GLU A 193 -10.80 -12.22 -1.04
C GLU A 193 -11.09 -10.93 -0.25
N THR A 194 -12.34 -10.69 0.15
CA THR A 194 -12.69 -9.53 0.99
C THR A 194 -11.97 -9.57 2.34
N ALA A 195 -11.92 -10.73 2.99
CA ALA A 195 -11.17 -10.91 4.23
C ALA A 195 -9.67 -10.68 4.03
N ARG A 196 -9.10 -11.19 2.94
CA ARG A 196 -7.69 -10.99 2.56
C ARG A 196 -7.37 -9.51 2.35
N GLN A 197 -8.20 -8.78 1.61
CA GLN A 197 -8.03 -7.35 1.41
C GLN A 197 -8.15 -6.56 2.72
N PHE A 198 -9.06 -6.97 3.60
CA PHE A 198 -9.18 -6.39 4.93
C PHE A 198 -7.90 -6.58 5.75
N ASP A 199 -7.36 -7.80 5.79
CA ASP A 199 -6.11 -8.13 6.49
C ASP A 199 -4.91 -7.32 5.95
N ILE A 200 -4.74 -7.25 4.63
CA ILE A 200 -3.68 -6.44 4.00
C ILE A 200 -3.86 -4.95 4.31
N SER A 201 -5.10 -4.45 4.29
CA SER A 201 -5.37 -3.04 4.65
C SER A 201 -5.02 -2.74 6.11
N ARG A 202 -5.28 -3.70 7.02
CA ARG A 202 -4.92 -3.58 8.44
C ARG A 202 -3.40 -3.58 8.61
N GLN A 203 -2.69 -4.44 7.89
CA GLN A 203 -1.23 -4.47 7.87
C GLN A 203 -0.65 -3.15 7.34
N ALA A 204 -1.16 -2.61 6.24
CA ALA A 204 -0.70 -1.34 5.68
C ALA A 204 -0.87 -0.17 6.69
N ARG A 205 -2.01 -0.10 7.38
CA ARG A 205 -2.24 0.90 8.44
C ARG A 205 -1.27 0.75 9.61
N LYS A 206 -0.99 -0.50 10.04
CA LYS A 206 -0.02 -0.77 11.11
C LYS A 206 1.38 -0.31 10.70
N MET A 207 1.82 -0.68 9.50
CA MET A 207 3.13 -0.28 8.98
C MET A 207 3.26 1.23 8.85
N ARG A 208 2.19 1.93 8.44
CA ARG A 208 2.15 3.39 8.44
C ARG A 208 2.38 3.98 9.83
N SER A 209 1.75 3.41 10.88
CA SER A 209 1.97 3.87 12.27
C SER A 209 3.43 3.70 12.68
N GLU A 210 3.99 2.49 12.48
CA GLU A 210 5.37 2.18 12.83
C GLU A 210 6.36 3.12 12.11
N VAL A 211 6.12 3.38 10.83
CA VAL A 211 6.94 4.30 10.02
C VAL A 211 6.84 5.74 10.53
N ASN A 212 5.63 6.21 10.87
CA ASN A 212 5.43 7.55 11.41
C ASN A 212 6.12 7.71 12.79
N GLU A 213 6.00 6.72 13.67
CA GLU A 213 6.66 6.72 14.98
C GLU A 213 8.19 6.80 14.84
N LEU A 214 8.77 6.01 13.94
CA LEU A 214 10.20 6.07 13.64
C LEU A 214 10.60 7.43 13.05
N ARG A 215 9.79 8.02 12.16
CA ARG A 215 10.07 9.34 11.58
C ARG A 215 10.05 10.43 12.65
N GLU A 216 9.11 10.39 13.58
CA GLU A 216 9.04 11.35 14.69
C GLU A 216 10.23 11.18 15.65
N GLU A 217 10.66 9.95 15.95
CA GLU A 217 11.90 9.69 16.72
C GLU A 217 13.12 10.34 16.05
N LEU A 218 13.19 10.27 14.72
CA LEU A 218 14.33 10.74 13.92
C LEU A 218 14.27 12.23 13.56
N LYS A 219 13.12 12.89 13.72
CA LYS A 219 12.92 14.30 13.34
C LYS A 219 13.88 15.26 14.04
N LYS A 220 14.19 15.01 15.30
CA LYS A 220 15.15 15.81 16.08
C LYS A 220 16.58 15.79 15.51
N TRP A 221 16.91 14.79 14.70
CA TRP A 221 18.24 14.66 14.08
C TRP A 221 18.38 15.41 12.76
N GLU A 222 17.27 15.86 12.16
CA GLU A 222 17.26 16.58 10.88
C GLU A 222 18.01 17.93 10.97
N GLY A 223 17.86 18.65 12.09
CA GLY A 223 18.62 19.87 12.37
C GLY A 223 19.97 19.62 13.06
N TRP A 224 20.33 18.35 13.28
CA TRP A 224 21.57 17.98 13.99
C TRP A 224 22.69 17.61 13.03
N ASP A 225 22.38 16.89 11.94
CA ASP A 225 23.36 16.46 10.95
C ASP A 225 22.80 16.60 9.52
N PRO A 226 23.46 17.37 8.62
CA PRO A 226 23.00 17.56 7.25
C PRO A 226 22.84 16.25 6.46
N THR A 227 23.69 15.25 6.72
CA THR A 227 23.63 13.95 6.02
C THR A 227 22.39 13.14 6.40
N ILE A 228 21.84 13.37 7.59
CA ILE A 228 20.55 12.79 7.99
C ILE A 228 19.40 13.48 7.27
N ALA A 229 19.43 14.81 7.17
CA ALA A 229 18.40 15.57 6.46
C ALA A 229 18.28 15.09 5.00
N GLU A 230 19.41 14.88 4.31
CA GLU A 230 19.43 14.33 2.94
C GLU A 230 18.79 12.93 2.84
N GLN A 231 19.06 12.04 3.79
CA GLN A 231 18.46 10.70 3.82
C GLN A 231 16.96 10.74 4.13
N LEU A 232 16.52 11.66 5.00
CA LEU A 232 15.11 11.85 5.32
C LEU A 232 14.31 12.33 4.10
N VAL A 233 14.90 13.10 3.18
CA VAL A 233 14.27 13.47 1.91
C VAL A 233 13.94 12.23 1.07
N GLN A 234 14.85 11.25 1.01
CA GLN A 234 14.59 9.99 0.30
C GLN A 234 13.43 9.22 0.93
N TYR A 235 13.39 9.17 2.26
CA TYR A 235 12.26 8.62 3.00
C TYR A 235 10.94 9.32 2.66
N ASP A 236 10.90 10.66 2.65
CA ASP A 236 9.68 11.45 2.46
C ASP A 236 9.04 11.17 1.10
N VAL A 237 9.85 10.97 0.06
CA VAL A 237 9.38 10.54 -1.28
C VAL A 237 8.72 9.16 -1.21
N VAL A 238 9.38 8.17 -0.64
CA VAL A 238 8.85 6.80 -0.55
C VAL A 238 7.59 6.76 0.32
N ALA A 239 7.55 7.49 1.41
CA ALA A 239 6.39 7.61 2.29
C ALA A 239 5.21 8.33 1.62
N ALA A 240 5.46 9.32 0.75
CA ALA A 240 4.44 9.94 -0.08
C ALA A 240 3.85 8.95 -1.09
N MET A 241 4.69 8.15 -1.77
CA MET A 241 4.24 7.09 -2.67
C MET A 241 3.41 6.04 -1.93
N ALA A 242 3.83 5.60 -0.73
CA ALA A 242 3.07 4.66 0.08
C ALA A 242 1.66 5.18 0.43
N ARG A 243 1.55 6.47 0.76
CA ARG A 243 0.26 7.14 1.03
C ARG A 243 -0.61 7.26 -0.22
N ASP A 244 -0.02 7.47 -1.39
CA ASP A 244 -0.74 7.49 -2.67
C ASP A 244 -1.32 6.11 -3.02
N GLU A 245 -0.55 5.04 -2.85
CA GLU A 245 -1.05 3.66 -3.04
C GLU A 245 -2.19 3.33 -2.07
N MET A 246 -2.11 3.81 -0.82
CA MET A 246 -3.22 3.71 0.12
C MET A 246 -4.50 4.40 -0.37
N LYS A 247 -4.39 5.59 -0.98
CA LYS A 247 -5.55 6.31 -1.55
C LYS A 247 -6.16 5.57 -2.74
N ARG A 248 -5.33 4.90 -3.54
CA ARG A 248 -5.77 4.04 -4.65
C ARG A 248 -6.30 2.68 -4.21
N LEU A 249 -6.32 2.38 -2.91
CA LEU A 249 -6.70 1.08 -2.33
C LEU A 249 -5.79 -0.08 -2.75
N ASP A 250 -4.59 0.19 -3.27
CA ASP A 250 -3.57 -0.82 -3.57
C ASP A 250 -2.72 -1.09 -2.31
N PHE A 251 -3.35 -1.74 -1.32
CA PHE A 251 -2.71 -1.98 -0.02
C PHE A 251 -1.47 -2.88 -0.10
N ARG A 252 -1.37 -3.73 -1.12
CA ARG A 252 -0.21 -4.59 -1.32
C ARG A 252 1.01 -3.77 -1.71
N LYS A 253 0.88 -2.86 -2.68
CA LYS A 253 1.96 -1.92 -3.01
C LYS A 253 2.25 -0.97 -1.86
N ALA A 254 1.23 -0.50 -1.15
CA ALA A 254 1.41 0.34 0.03
C ALA A 254 2.30 -0.36 1.09
N CYS A 255 2.05 -1.64 1.40
CA CYS A 255 2.88 -2.42 2.32
C CYS A 255 4.35 -2.51 1.85
N LEU A 256 4.59 -2.75 0.55
CA LEU A 256 5.95 -2.78 0.00
C LEU A 256 6.67 -1.44 0.15
N ARG A 257 5.98 -0.33 -0.14
CA ARG A 257 6.53 1.02 0.01
C ARG A 257 6.75 1.41 1.47
N PHE A 258 5.87 1.03 2.39
CA PHE A 258 6.12 1.23 3.82
C PHE A 258 7.29 0.38 4.34
N ALA A 259 7.50 -0.83 3.80
CA ALA A 259 8.69 -1.62 4.14
C ALA A 259 9.98 -0.93 3.69
N GLU A 260 9.98 -0.38 2.47
CA GLU A 260 11.09 0.41 1.91
C GLU A 260 11.35 1.66 2.76
N ALA A 261 10.30 2.44 3.06
CA ALA A 261 10.39 3.63 3.90
C ALA A 261 10.93 3.29 5.31
N LYS A 262 10.44 2.21 5.93
CA LYS A 262 10.92 1.71 7.22
C LYS A 262 12.40 1.35 7.17
N LYS A 263 12.86 0.70 6.09
CA LYS A 263 14.26 0.35 5.90
C LYS A 263 15.16 1.60 5.91
N ILE A 264 14.78 2.64 5.16
CA ILE A 264 15.53 3.92 5.13
C ILE A 264 15.66 4.49 6.54
N LEU A 265 14.56 4.56 7.30
CA LEU A 265 14.60 5.06 8.68
C LEU A 265 15.48 4.21 9.61
N LEU A 266 15.47 2.89 9.45
CA LEU A 266 16.35 2.00 10.23
C LEU A 266 17.83 2.19 9.87
N ASP A 267 18.15 2.41 8.60
CA ASP A 267 19.51 2.69 8.14
C ASP A 267 20.02 4.05 8.67
N ILE A 268 19.14 5.07 8.73
CA ILE A 268 19.42 6.35 9.38
C ILE A 268 19.70 6.13 10.87
N ARG A 269 18.83 5.38 11.56
CA ARG A 269 19.01 5.08 13.00
C ARG A 269 20.34 4.39 13.26
N LYS A 270 20.71 3.42 12.42
CA LYS A 270 22.01 2.73 12.52
C LYS A 270 23.17 3.71 12.34
N THR A 271 23.08 4.60 11.35
CA THR A 271 24.10 5.65 11.11
C THR A 271 24.28 6.55 12.32
N ILE A 272 23.18 6.95 12.98
CA ILE A 272 23.22 7.74 14.21
C ILE A 272 24.00 7.02 15.32
N GLU A 273 23.67 5.75 15.59
CA GLU A 273 24.31 4.97 16.66
C GLU A 273 25.79 4.69 16.37
N GLU A 274 26.16 4.44 15.11
CA GLU A 274 27.51 3.99 14.77
C GLU A 274 28.51 5.12 14.48
N LYS A 275 28.04 6.25 13.93
CA LYS A 275 28.91 7.33 13.40
C LYS A 275 28.75 8.66 14.11
N ILE A 276 27.57 8.96 14.66
CA ILE A 276 27.27 10.29 15.19
C ILE A 276 27.34 10.29 16.71
N LYS A 277 26.82 9.24 17.37
CA LYS A 277 26.93 9.15 18.82
C LYS A 277 28.38 8.88 19.27
N PRO A 278 28.87 9.59 20.29
CA PRO A 278 30.18 9.35 20.87
C PRO A 278 30.27 7.94 21.45
N THR A 279 31.27 7.18 21.00
CA THR A 279 31.56 5.83 21.44
C THR A 279 32.98 5.79 22.02
N PRO A 280 33.17 5.40 23.31
CA PRO A 280 34.50 5.29 23.91
C PRO A 280 35.46 4.51 23.01
N GLY A 281 36.66 5.05 22.80
CA GLY A 281 37.65 4.49 21.87
C GLY A 281 37.65 5.10 20.47
N LYS A 282 36.70 5.98 20.15
CA LYS A 282 36.60 6.63 18.84
C LYS A 282 36.50 8.14 18.96
N ASP A 283 37.18 8.85 18.08
CA ASP A 283 36.94 10.27 17.83
C ASP A 283 35.53 10.47 17.27
N PHE A 284 34.94 11.64 17.50
CA PHE A 284 33.65 11.99 16.94
C PHE A 284 33.52 13.50 16.72
N THR A 285 32.50 13.89 15.96
CA THR A 285 32.17 15.29 15.73
C THR A 285 30.79 15.59 16.31
N VAL A 286 30.68 16.69 17.05
CA VAL A 286 29.40 17.14 17.61
C VAL A 286 28.56 17.77 16.49
N GLY A 287 27.74 16.95 15.84
CA GLY A 287 26.93 17.24 14.64
C GLY A 287 26.65 18.73 14.37
N LYS A 288 25.66 19.32 15.07
CA LYS A 288 25.18 20.68 14.82
C LYS A 288 26.27 21.77 14.91
N THR A 289 27.32 21.52 15.68
CA THR A 289 28.38 22.49 15.94
C THR A 289 29.64 22.27 15.12
N GLY A 290 29.88 21.05 14.62
CA GLY A 290 31.13 20.70 13.96
C GLY A 290 32.36 20.65 14.88
N ILE A 291 32.15 20.60 16.20
CA ILE A 291 33.25 20.47 17.17
C ILE A 291 33.82 19.05 17.07
N GLU A 292 35.10 18.96 16.73
CA GLU A 292 35.83 17.71 16.65
C GLU A 292 36.38 17.32 18.02
N MET A 293 36.18 16.07 18.42
CA MET A 293 36.49 15.56 19.74
C MET A 293 37.38 14.32 19.63
N VAL A 294 38.53 14.35 20.30
CA VAL A 294 39.54 13.28 20.30
C VAL A 294 39.38 12.42 21.55
N TRP A 295 39.25 11.11 21.38
CA TRP A 295 39.19 10.20 22.53
C TRP A 295 40.59 10.04 23.15
N ILE A 296 40.71 10.31 24.45
CA ILE A 296 41.95 10.13 25.21
C ILE A 296 41.77 8.90 26.12
N PRO A 297 42.33 7.72 25.77
CA PRO A 297 42.08 6.47 26.49
C PRO A 297 42.44 6.53 27.98
N ALA A 298 43.57 7.14 28.30
CA ALA A 298 44.07 7.25 29.67
C ALA A 298 43.16 8.10 30.57
N LEU A 299 42.48 9.11 30.00
CA LEU A 299 41.54 9.96 30.73
C LEU A 299 40.08 9.47 30.63
N LYS A 300 39.79 8.48 29.77
CA LYS A 300 38.44 7.96 29.49
C LYS A 300 37.43 9.05 29.13
N MET A 301 37.89 10.06 28.40
CA MET A 301 37.10 11.22 28.00
C MET A 301 37.44 11.63 26.57
N TRP A 302 36.65 12.54 26.02
CA TRP A 302 37.04 13.25 24.81
C TRP A 302 37.52 14.65 25.12
N VAL A 303 38.55 15.09 24.40
CA VAL A 303 39.09 16.46 24.45
C VAL A 303 38.82 17.12 23.11
N GLY A 304 38.37 18.37 23.12
CA GLY A 304 38.22 19.15 21.89
C GLY A 304 39.54 19.19 21.13
N ARG A 305 39.51 18.78 19.86
CA ARG A 305 40.70 18.76 18.99
C ARG A 305 41.34 20.15 18.89
N TYR A 306 40.48 21.17 18.86
CA TYR A 306 40.83 22.57 18.75
C TYR A 306 40.28 23.36 19.95
N GLU A 307 40.77 24.59 20.11
CA GLU A 307 40.05 25.64 20.84
C GLU A 307 38.67 25.88 20.20
N ILE A 308 37.69 26.33 20.98
CA ILE A 308 36.37 26.69 20.44
C ILE A 308 36.54 27.84 19.46
N ARG A 309 36.01 27.68 18.24
CA ARG A 309 36.11 28.68 17.17
C ARG A 309 35.00 29.73 17.26
N ASN A 310 35.24 30.90 16.67
CA ASN A 310 34.22 31.96 16.59
C ASN A 310 32.90 31.47 15.97
N ARG A 311 32.95 30.69 14.87
CA ARG A 311 31.74 30.14 14.25
C ARG A 311 30.95 29.22 15.18
N GLU A 312 31.63 28.46 16.03
CA GLU A 312 31.03 27.50 16.95
C GLU A 312 30.44 28.20 18.17
N TYR A 313 31.10 29.26 18.65
CA TYR A 313 30.60 30.10 19.72
C TYR A 313 29.37 30.90 19.29
N ARG A 314 29.33 31.39 18.04
CA ARG A 314 28.16 32.13 17.51
C ARG A 314 26.90 31.28 17.36
N LEU A 315 27.00 29.96 17.38
CA LEU A 315 25.83 29.09 17.49
C LEU A 315 25.13 29.20 18.86
N TYR A 316 25.88 29.56 19.90
CA TYR A 316 25.36 29.87 21.23
C TYR A 316 24.98 31.35 21.34
N GLN A 317 25.87 32.25 20.91
CA GLN A 317 25.71 33.70 21.02
C GLN A 317 25.98 34.37 19.67
N SER A 318 24.94 34.54 18.86
CA SER A 318 25.04 34.96 17.45
C SER A 318 25.64 36.35 17.23
N ASN A 319 25.56 37.23 18.22
CA ASN A 319 26.11 38.59 18.17
C ASN A 319 27.53 38.70 18.77
N HIS A 320 28.16 37.59 19.14
CA HIS A 320 29.53 37.60 19.67
C HIS A 320 30.54 38.08 18.62
N SER A 321 31.48 38.92 19.08
CA SER A 321 32.65 39.31 18.30
C SER A 321 33.90 39.24 19.18
N SER A 322 34.91 38.53 18.68
CA SER A 322 36.27 38.51 19.24
C SER A 322 37.09 39.73 18.83
N GLN A 323 36.49 40.71 18.14
CA GLN A 323 37.08 42.00 17.78
C GLN A 323 38.33 41.89 16.89
N ALA A 324 39.17 42.94 16.91
CA ALA A 324 40.41 43.02 16.19
C ALA A 324 41.46 43.69 17.08
N MET A 325 42.73 43.36 16.84
CA MET A 325 43.89 43.96 17.48
C MET A 325 44.75 44.64 16.43
N GLU A 326 45.02 45.94 16.58
CA GLU A 326 45.85 46.71 15.62
C GLU A 326 45.42 46.54 14.15
N GLY A 327 44.09 46.51 13.91
CA GLY A 327 43.50 46.30 12.59
C GLY A 327 43.50 44.85 12.08
N LEU A 328 44.09 43.91 12.82
CA LEU A 328 44.10 42.49 12.51
C LEU A 328 42.97 41.76 13.24
N SER A 329 42.11 41.09 12.48
CA SER A 329 40.94 40.42 13.02
C SER A 329 41.30 39.24 13.93
N LEU A 330 40.59 39.14 15.05
CA LEU A 330 40.52 37.97 15.95
C LEU A 330 39.20 37.19 15.78
N ASP A 331 38.35 37.64 14.86
CA ASP A 331 36.93 37.31 14.78
C ASP A 331 36.55 36.47 13.55
N LYS A 332 37.54 35.94 12.82
CA LYS A 332 37.28 35.04 11.68
C LYS A 332 36.73 33.71 12.17
N ASP A 333 35.92 33.07 11.33
CA ASP A 333 35.17 31.86 11.69
C ASP A 333 36.01 30.70 12.21
N GLU A 334 37.23 30.52 11.70
CA GLU A 334 38.15 29.45 12.12
C GLU A 334 39.20 29.89 13.15
N GLN A 335 39.20 31.16 13.58
CA GLN A 335 40.00 31.62 14.71
C GLN A 335 39.36 31.18 16.04
N PRO A 336 40.17 30.97 17.09
CA PRO A 336 39.65 30.70 18.43
C PRO A 336 38.82 31.89 18.92
N VAL A 337 37.78 31.59 19.69
CA VAL A 337 36.98 32.61 20.35
C VAL A 337 37.80 33.30 21.44
N CYS A 338 37.79 34.62 21.45
CA CYS A 338 38.39 35.49 22.46
C CYS A 338 37.31 36.40 23.06
N TYR A 339 37.70 37.27 23.99
CA TYR A 339 36.80 38.19 24.69
C TYR A 339 35.63 37.48 25.39
N VAL A 340 35.86 36.24 25.83
CA VAL A 340 34.90 35.46 26.61
C VAL A 340 35.42 35.30 28.04
N SER A 341 34.54 35.53 29.01
CA SER A 341 34.85 35.30 30.41
C SER A 341 34.84 33.80 30.74
N TYR A 342 35.33 33.43 31.92
CA TYR A 342 35.21 32.05 32.40
C TYR A 342 33.73 31.62 32.47
N TYR A 343 32.86 32.53 32.91
CA TYR A 343 31.43 32.24 33.05
C TYR A 343 30.75 32.05 31.70
N ASP A 344 31.17 32.79 30.68
CA ASP A 344 30.71 32.61 29.30
C ASP A 344 31.10 31.22 28.76
N ALA A 345 32.34 30.79 29.01
CA ALA A 345 32.82 29.47 28.63
C ALA A 345 32.07 28.32 29.35
N VAL A 346 31.75 28.51 30.63
CA VAL A 346 30.90 27.57 31.39
C VAL A 346 29.46 27.55 30.86
N ALA A 347 28.88 28.71 30.54
CA ALA A 347 27.56 28.83 29.97
C ALA A 347 27.47 28.17 28.58
N TYR A 348 28.51 28.30 27.76
CA TYR A 348 28.65 27.60 26.50
C TYR A 348 28.61 26.08 26.68
N CYS A 349 29.36 25.55 27.66
CA CYS A 349 29.32 24.12 27.98
C CYS A 349 27.92 23.67 28.44
N ALA A 350 27.22 24.48 29.23
CA ALA A 350 25.86 24.19 29.67
C ALA A 350 24.86 24.18 28.50
N TRP A 351 24.95 25.16 27.60
CA TRP A 351 24.19 25.19 26.36
C TRP A 351 24.44 23.95 25.50
N LEU A 352 25.71 23.58 25.33
CA LEU A 352 26.07 22.41 24.53
C LEU A 352 25.52 21.11 25.13
N ASN A 353 25.57 20.97 26.46
CA ASN A 353 24.93 19.85 27.14
C ASN A 353 23.42 19.80 26.86
N LYS A 354 22.72 20.93 27.00
CA LYS A 354 21.27 21.00 26.79
C LYS A 354 20.88 20.55 25.37
N ILE A 355 21.50 21.12 24.34
CA ILE A 355 21.14 20.77 22.95
C ILE A 355 21.48 19.32 22.60
N CYS A 356 22.52 18.75 23.22
CA CYS A 356 22.88 17.35 23.02
C CYS A 356 21.96 16.39 23.79
N GLU A 357 21.51 16.76 24.98
CA GLU A 357 20.56 15.97 25.78
C GLU A 357 19.17 15.93 25.11
N GLU A 358 18.70 17.04 24.53
CA GLU A 358 17.45 17.12 23.77
C GLU A 358 17.41 16.12 22.60
N VAL A 359 18.53 15.97 21.88
CA VAL A 359 18.64 15.01 20.77
C VAL A 359 18.96 13.59 21.27
N GLY A 360 19.49 13.44 22.47
CA GLY A 360 19.88 12.16 23.06
C GLY A 360 21.19 11.62 22.50
N VAL A 361 22.11 12.51 22.12
CA VAL A 361 23.45 12.15 21.62
C VAL A 361 24.45 11.93 22.76
N LEU A 362 24.23 12.55 23.93
CA LEU A 362 25.16 12.38 25.05
C LEU A 362 25.09 10.97 25.66
N PRO A 363 26.24 10.36 25.99
CA PRO A 363 26.28 9.17 26.83
C PRO A 363 25.76 9.52 28.23
N LYS A 364 24.98 8.62 28.84
CA LYS A 364 24.25 8.83 30.12
C LYS A 364 25.08 9.48 31.23
N ASN A 365 26.37 9.11 31.33
CA ASN A 365 27.27 9.53 32.41
C ASN A 365 28.29 10.59 31.99
N TYR A 366 28.14 11.24 30.84
CA TYR A 366 29.09 12.23 30.34
C TYR A 366 28.46 13.63 30.26
N ARG A 367 29.28 14.67 30.37
CA ARG A 367 28.89 16.06 30.11
C ARG A 367 30.05 16.87 29.54
N PHE A 368 29.73 17.86 28.73
CA PHE A 368 30.66 18.91 28.33
C PHE A 368 30.98 19.82 29.53
N ARG A 369 32.26 20.13 29.70
CA ARG A 369 32.76 21.09 30.69
C ARG A 369 34.14 21.60 30.28
N LEU A 370 34.63 22.60 31.00
CA LEU A 370 36.04 22.97 30.98
C LEU A 370 36.91 21.86 31.60
N PRO A 371 38.15 21.69 31.14
CA PRO A 371 39.09 20.77 31.77
C PRO A 371 39.46 21.22 33.18
N THR A 372 39.83 20.29 34.03
CA THR A 372 40.55 20.57 35.28
C THR A 372 42.02 20.86 34.99
N LYS A 373 42.75 21.41 35.97
CA LYS A 373 44.21 21.60 35.87
C LYS A 373 44.91 20.31 35.46
N ASP A 374 44.65 19.22 36.19
CA ASP A 374 45.38 17.97 35.99
C ASP A 374 45.06 17.34 34.63
N GLU A 375 43.80 17.41 34.20
CA GLU A 375 43.40 16.94 32.88
C GLU A 375 44.05 17.77 31.77
N TRP A 376 44.08 19.10 31.92
CA TRP A 376 44.72 20.00 30.97
C TRP A 376 46.20 19.69 30.82
N ILE A 377 46.91 19.61 31.95
CA ILE A 377 48.34 19.26 31.96
C ILE A 377 48.57 17.88 31.33
N PHE A 378 47.73 16.90 31.63
CA PHE A 378 47.90 15.55 31.13
C PHE A 378 47.77 15.47 29.61
N PHE A 379 46.75 16.10 29.01
CA PHE A 379 46.64 16.12 27.55
C PHE A 379 47.60 17.09 26.87
N ALA A 380 48.02 18.16 27.55
CA ALA A 380 48.98 19.11 27.02
C ALA A 380 50.37 18.47 26.88
N THR A 381 50.74 17.64 27.86
CA THR A 381 52.02 16.91 27.90
C THR A 381 51.99 15.57 27.19
N CYS A 382 50.86 15.18 26.58
CA CYS A 382 50.66 13.85 26.00
C CYS A 382 51.01 12.71 26.98
N GLY A 383 50.71 12.90 28.27
CA GLY A 383 50.97 11.92 29.33
C GLY A 383 52.43 11.85 29.78
N HIS A 384 53.28 12.82 29.42
CA HIS A 384 54.66 12.93 29.87
C HIS A 384 54.78 13.90 31.08
N PRO A 385 54.64 13.42 32.33
CA PRO A 385 54.54 14.29 33.51
C PRO A 385 55.80 15.08 33.84
N GLN A 386 56.94 14.73 33.23
CA GLN A 386 58.24 15.38 33.48
C GLN A 386 58.49 16.62 32.60
N ARG A 387 57.65 16.86 31.58
CA ARG A 387 57.84 18.00 30.67
C ARG A 387 57.74 19.32 31.42
N LYS A 388 58.60 20.29 31.13
CA LYS A 388 58.48 21.64 31.72
C LYS A 388 57.42 22.49 31.01
N PHE A 389 57.29 22.33 29.71
CA PHE A 389 56.36 23.03 28.81
C PHE A 389 55.51 22.00 28.04
N PRO A 390 54.34 22.38 27.49
CA PRO A 390 53.53 21.44 26.72
C PRO A 390 54.29 20.75 25.56
N TRP A 391 55.23 21.47 24.93
CA TRP A 391 56.07 20.98 23.83
C TRP A 391 57.37 20.28 24.25
N GLY A 392 57.72 20.24 25.54
CA GLY A 392 58.98 19.63 26.01
C GLY A 392 59.69 20.43 27.10
N ASP A 393 61.01 20.27 27.20
CA ASP A 393 61.80 20.81 28.32
C ASP A 393 62.59 22.09 27.99
N GLU A 394 62.72 22.39 26.71
CA GLU A 394 63.53 23.51 26.22
C GLU A 394 62.68 24.76 25.93
N TRP A 395 63.29 25.92 26.15
CA TRP A 395 62.72 27.24 25.89
C TRP A 395 63.62 28.06 24.97
N PRO A 396 63.09 28.75 23.94
CA PRO A 396 61.73 28.62 23.39
C PRO A 396 61.50 27.24 22.72
N PRO A 397 60.27 26.90 22.27
CA PRO A 397 60.07 25.70 21.47
C PRO A 397 60.99 25.70 20.24
N LYS A 398 61.68 24.58 19.98
CA LYS A 398 62.50 24.39 18.78
C LYS A 398 61.65 24.35 17.51
N GLU A 399 60.49 23.70 17.59
CA GLU A 399 59.54 23.60 16.50
C GLU A 399 58.74 24.90 16.37
N GLN A 400 58.88 25.57 15.23
CA GLN A 400 58.20 26.85 14.91
C GLN A 400 56.78 26.62 14.37
N VAL A 401 56.01 25.78 15.05
CA VAL A 401 54.66 25.34 14.61
C VAL A 401 53.52 25.96 15.42
N TRP A 402 53.83 26.47 16.61
CA TRP A 402 52.91 27.12 17.54
C TRP A 402 52.78 28.63 17.27
N ASN A 403 51.71 29.25 17.74
CA ASN A 403 51.47 30.69 17.56
C ASN A 403 51.81 31.47 18.86
N PHE A 404 52.89 32.24 18.86
CA PHE A 404 53.36 33.02 20.02
C PHE A 404 53.69 34.46 19.62
N ALA A 405 54.03 35.31 20.60
CA ALA A 405 54.41 36.69 20.32
C ALA A 405 55.64 36.77 19.41
N ASN A 406 55.43 37.25 18.18
CA ASN A 406 56.46 37.47 17.17
C ASN A 406 56.59 38.96 16.81
N GLN A 407 57.42 39.27 15.81
CA GLN A 407 57.94 40.61 15.51
C GLN A 407 56.98 41.54 14.74
N GLU A 408 55.75 41.10 14.46
CA GLU A 408 54.92 41.77 13.43
C GLU A 408 54.00 42.88 13.97
N ILE A 409 53.54 42.82 15.24
CA ILE A 409 52.66 43.85 15.84
C ILE A 409 53.28 44.50 17.08
N PHE A 410 54.03 43.74 17.87
CA PHE A 410 54.51 44.21 19.16
C PHE A 410 55.83 45.02 19.04
N PRO A 411 56.08 45.99 19.93
CA PRO A 411 57.39 46.65 20.04
C PRO A 411 58.52 45.61 20.15
N ARG A 412 59.75 45.96 19.73
CA ARG A 412 60.92 45.04 19.71
C ARG A 412 61.17 44.29 21.02
N ASP A 413 60.69 44.82 22.15
CA ASP A 413 60.90 44.29 23.49
C ASP A 413 59.81 43.30 23.96
N TRP A 414 58.69 43.19 23.23
CA TRP A 414 57.60 42.24 23.54
C TRP A 414 57.51 41.17 22.45
N ARG A 415 58.58 40.36 22.33
CA ARG A 415 58.67 39.23 21.40
C ARG A 415 59.35 38.02 22.03
N LEU A 416 59.01 36.83 21.55
CA LEU A 416 59.71 35.61 21.91
C LEU A 416 61.02 35.48 21.11
N HIS A 417 62.13 35.83 21.74
CA HIS A 417 63.45 35.76 21.10
C HIS A 417 63.80 34.33 20.66
N GLY A 418 64.25 34.16 19.41
CA GLY A 418 64.61 32.87 18.84
C GLY A 418 63.42 32.06 18.30
N TYR A 419 62.22 32.63 18.31
CA TYR A 419 61.00 32.00 17.80
C TYR A 419 60.35 32.89 16.73
N ARG A 420 59.78 32.28 15.69
CA ARG A 420 59.05 32.99 14.65
C ARG A 420 57.97 32.10 14.06
N ASP A 421 56.76 32.62 13.96
CA ASP A 421 55.64 32.04 13.24
C ASP A 421 55.03 33.14 12.33
N PRO A 422 54.15 32.80 11.37
CA PRO A 422 53.62 33.75 10.40
C PRO A 422 52.33 34.45 10.87
N TYR A 423 51.94 34.31 12.15
CA TYR A 423 50.67 34.78 12.65
C TYR A 423 50.86 35.93 13.66
N PRO A 424 50.49 37.16 13.29
CA PRO A 424 50.71 38.33 14.15
C PRO A 424 49.70 38.38 15.32
N VAL A 425 48.51 37.81 15.13
CA VAL A 425 47.47 37.58 16.16
C VAL A 425 47.04 36.11 16.15
N THR A 426 45.91 35.76 16.78
CA THR A 426 45.30 34.43 16.64
C THR A 426 45.24 33.95 15.19
N CYS A 427 45.40 32.66 14.97
CA CYS A 427 45.33 32.04 13.65
C CYS A 427 44.18 31.04 13.57
N ASP A 428 43.97 30.48 12.36
CA ASP A 428 43.10 29.33 12.19
C ASP A 428 43.54 28.21 13.14
N VAL A 429 42.63 27.66 13.93
CA VAL A 429 42.93 26.63 14.93
C VAL A 429 43.57 25.37 14.33
N ARG A 430 43.45 25.12 13.02
CA ARG A 430 44.14 24.00 12.33
C ARG A 430 45.60 24.29 12.01
N LYS A 431 46.02 25.54 12.16
CA LYS A 431 47.37 26.03 11.87
C LYS A 431 48.14 26.44 13.13
N SER A 432 47.57 26.24 14.31
CA SER A 432 48.15 26.62 15.61
C SER A 432 49.10 25.57 16.21
N GLY A 433 49.66 24.68 15.39
CA GLY A 433 50.51 23.58 15.84
C GLY A 433 49.72 22.42 16.46
N LYS A 434 50.30 21.21 16.45
CA LYS A 434 49.64 19.96 16.87
C LYS A 434 50.56 19.13 17.76
N ASN A 435 50.05 18.64 18.89
CA ASN A 435 50.81 17.73 19.77
C ASN A 435 50.74 16.26 19.29
N GLU A 436 51.42 15.36 20.00
CA GLU A 436 51.52 13.93 19.66
C GLU A 436 50.16 13.20 19.70
N TRP A 437 49.17 13.76 20.41
CA TRP A 437 47.80 13.23 20.50
C TRP A 437 46.84 13.85 19.49
N GLY A 438 47.34 14.70 18.59
CA GLY A 438 46.51 15.31 17.56
C GLY A 438 45.64 16.46 18.06
N LEU A 439 45.95 17.03 19.22
CA LEU A 439 45.33 18.25 19.76
C LEU A 439 46.11 19.47 19.27
N TYR A 440 45.38 20.47 18.78
CA TYR A 440 45.93 21.68 18.21
C TYR A 440 45.81 22.86 19.16
N GLY A 441 46.69 23.86 19.03
CA GLY A 441 46.62 25.10 19.84
C GLY A 441 46.81 24.88 21.34
N ILE A 442 47.40 23.75 21.73
CA ILE A 442 47.74 23.47 23.15
C ILE A 442 48.78 24.46 23.67
N SER A 443 49.65 24.92 22.78
CA SER A 443 50.71 25.87 23.08
C SER A 443 50.54 27.11 22.22
N GLY A 444 50.21 28.23 22.82
CA GLY A 444 50.00 29.49 22.11
C GLY A 444 48.61 29.59 21.48
N ASN A 445 48.48 30.47 20.49
CA ASN A 445 47.20 30.91 19.93
C ASN A 445 46.36 31.64 20.98
N VAL A 446 45.56 30.97 21.83
CA VAL A 446 44.94 31.62 22.99
C VAL A 446 45.20 30.87 24.29
N TRP A 447 45.25 31.62 25.39
CA TRP A 447 45.17 31.05 26.71
C TRP A 447 43.84 30.32 26.89
N GLU A 448 43.84 29.20 27.58
CA GLU A 448 42.63 28.39 27.76
C GLU A 448 42.11 28.42 29.19
N TRP A 449 40.84 28.81 29.37
CA TRP A 449 40.16 28.69 30.65
C TRP A 449 40.12 27.25 31.16
N THR A 450 40.46 27.06 32.42
CA THR A 450 40.28 25.80 33.16
C THR A 450 39.37 26.01 34.36
N SER A 451 38.84 24.90 34.89
CA SER A 451 38.02 24.92 36.10
C SER A 451 38.81 25.17 37.40
N ASP A 452 40.15 25.19 37.34
CA ASP A 452 41.02 25.42 38.50
C ASP A 452 40.89 26.85 39.04
N THR A 453 41.00 26.99 40.36
CA THR A 453 40.80 28.28 41.05
C THR A 453 41.76 28.50 42.20
N PHE A 454 42.17 29.75 42.35
CA PHE A 454 43.00 30.21 43.46
C PHE A 454 42.59 31.64 43.81
N ASN A 455 42.26 31.89 45.09
CA ASN A 455 41.85 33.20 45.60
C ASN A 455 40.75 33.90 44.77
N GLY A 456 39.70 33.16 44.37
CA GLY A 456 38.57 33.69 43.61
C GLY A 456 38.85 33.95 42.12
N LYS A 457 40.07 33.70 41.66
CA LYS A 457 40.49 33.80 40.26
C LYS A 457 40.53 32.41 39.60
N ARG A 458 40.59 32.37 38.26
CA ARG A 458 40.66 31.12 37.48
C ARG A 458 41.98 31.01 36.73
N ALA A 459 42.52 29.80 36.66
CA ALA A 459 43.76 29.56 35.94
C ALA A 459 43.50 29.50 34.43
N VAL A 460 44.41 30.11 33.67
CA VAL A 460 44.49 29.93 32.23
C VAL A 460 45.84 29.32 31.85
N TYR A 461 45.82 28.37 30.91
CA TYR A 461 47.00 27.59 30.53
C TYR A 461 47.29 27.70 29.02
N GLY A 462 48.49 27.28 28.61
CA GLY A 462 48.83 27.09 27.19
C GLY A 462 49.55 28.25 26.52
N GLY A 463 49.42 29.49 27.02
CA GLY A 463 49.96 30.66 26.34
C GLY A 463 49.06 31.19 25.24
N SER A 464 49.48 32.28 24.61
CA SER A 464 48.75 32.93 23.53
C SER A 464 49.69 33.55 22.49
N TRP A 465 49.11 34.07 21.41
CA TRP A 465 49.77 34.89 20.39
C TRP A 465 50.50 36.12 20.97
N ALA A 466 50.26 36.48 22.24
CA ALA A 466 50.93 37.59 22.93
C ALA A 466 51.94 37.14 24.01
N SER A 467 52.21 35.83 24.14
CA SER A 467 53.02 35.27 25.23
C SER A 467 54.52 35.26 24.94
N THR A 468 55.30 35.79 25.87
CA THR A 468 56.77 35.91 25.80
C THR A 468 57.50 35.39 27.04
N VAL A 469 56.78 35.14 28.14
CA VAL A 469 57.36 34.89 29.47
C VAL A 469 57.43 33.38 29.77
N PRO A 470 58.63 32.77 29.88
CA PRO A 470 58.77 31.33 30.09
C PRO A 470 58.04 30.83 31.34
N ASP A 471 58.08 31.60 32.42
CA ASP A 471 57.47 31.20 33.69
C ASP A 471 55.95 31.04 33.64
N LEU A 472 55.27 31.72 32.73
CA LEU A 472 53.81 31.60 32.55
C LEU A 472 53.45 30.44 31.60
N MET A 473 54.41 29.98 30.80
CA MET A 473 54.22 28.95 29.78
C MET A 473 54.45 27.52 30.28
N LYS A 474 54.90 27.38 31.53
CA LYS A 474 55.12 26.07 32.15
C LYS A 474 53.80 25.35 32.41
N ILE A 475 53.85 24.03 32.42
CA ILE A 475 52.68 23.21 32.74
C ILE A 475 52.25 23.34 34.21
N ASP A 476 53.19 23.61 35.12
CA ASP A 476 52.90 23.93 36.52
C ASP A 476 53.12 25.41 36.78
N LEU A 477 52.00 26.12 36.97
CA LEU A 477 51.98 27.55 37.21
C LEU A 477 52.32 27.92 38.66
N LYS A 478 52.31 26.97 39.63
CA LYS A 478 52.58 27.24 41.06
C LYS A 478 51.84 28.46 41.63
N GLY A 479 50.55 28.61 41.32
CA GLY A 479 49.75 29.77 41.79
C GLY A 479 49.88 31.03 40.93
N LYS A 480 50.61 30.99 39.80
CA LYS A 480 50.73 32.09 38.84
C LYS A 480 49.66 32.00 37.74
N ASN A 481 49.47 33.08 36.99
CA ASN A 481 48.54 33.18 35.85
C ASN A 481 47.07 32.88 36.17
N TYR A 482 46.62 33.30 37.37
CA TYR A 482 45.21 33.30 37.74
C TYR A 482 44.60 34.67 37.44
N THR A 483 43.53 34.64 36.66
CA THR A 483 42.95 35.80 36.01
C THR A 483 41.50 36.01 36.49
N ASP A 484 41.00 37.24 36.40
CA ASP A 484 39.64 37.58 36.82
C ASP A 484 38.61 36.81 35.95
N PRO A 485 37.78 35.93 36.54
CA PRO A 485 36.84 35.11 35.79
C PRO A 485 35.69 35.90 35.17
N GLN A 486 35.47 37.16 35.57
CA GLN A 486 34.40 38.02 35.03
C GLN A 486 34.80 38.73 33.73
N ARG A 487 36.10 38.80 33.43
CA ARG A 487 36.60 39.57 32.30
C ARG A 487 36.87 38.67 31.09
N GLY A 488 36.48 39.14 29.91
CA GLY A 488 36.96 38.63 28.63
C GLY A 488 38.27 39.32 28.22
N TYR A 489 39.18 38.56 27.64
CA TYR A 489 40.49 39.04 27.19
C TYR A 489 40.68 38.75 25.70
N ASP A 490 41.45 39.59 25.03
CA ASP A 490 41.82 39.51 23.61
C ASP A 490 42.65 38.29 23.24
N ASN A 491 43.21 37.61 24.24
CA ASN A 491 44.09 36.47 24.07
C ASN A 491 43.73 35.27 24.96
N VAL A 492 42.52 35.25 25.54
CA VAL A 492 42.00 34.12 26.33
C VAL A 492 40.72 33.60 25.68
N GLY A 493 40.73 32.31 25.38
CA GLY A 493 39.59 31.52 24.96
C GLY A 493 39.47 30.26 25.80
N PHE A 494 38.99 29.17 25.20
CA PHE A 494 38.84 27.89 25.89
C PHE A 494 38.70 26.71 24.92
N ARG A 495 38.95 25.51 25.45
CA ARG A 495 38.51 24.25 24.85
C ARG A 495 37.60 23.50 25.79
N ILE A 496 36.89 22.52 25.26
CA ILE A 496 35.95 21.70 26.04
C ILE A 496 36.41 20.26 26.13
N VAL A 497 35.94 19.58 27.17
CA VAL A 497 36.05 18.12 27.30
C VAL A 497 34.66 17.52 27.46
N LEU A 498 34.42 16.35 26.87
CA LEU A 498 33.27 15.49 27.17
C LEU A 498 33.74 14.42 28.15
N ALA A 499 33.49 14.64 29.44
CA ALA A 499 34.04 13.83 30.52
C ALA A 499 32.96 13.21 31.40
N PRO A 500 33.27 12.15 32.16
CA PRO A 500 32.32 11.57 33.10
C PRO A 500 31.82 12.59 34.13
N LYS A 501 30.52 12.55 34.47
CA LYS A 501 29.88 13.48 35.42
C LYS A 501 30.48 13.39 36.85
N ASN A 502 31.16 12.28 37.17
CA ASN A 502 31.64 11.90 38.50
C ASN A 502 33.18 11.88 38.64
N THR A 503 33.93 12.50 37.72
CA THR A 503 35.36 12.75 37.99
C THR A 503 35.47 13.74 39.14
N ARG A 504 35.82 13.22 40.32
CA ARG A 504 36.24 13.98 41.50
C ARG A 504 37.64 14.51 41.30
#